data_AF-A0A6M0IIS7-F1
#
_entry.id   AF-A0A6M0IIS7-F1
#
_cell.length_a   1.000
_cell.length_b   1.000
_cell.length_c   1.000
_cell.angle_alpha   90.00
_cell.angle_beta   90.00
_cell.angle_gamma   90.00
#
_symmetry.space_group_name_H-M   'P 1'
#
loop_
_entity.id
_entity.type
_entity.pdbx_description
1 polymer ?
#
loop_
_entity_poly.entity_id
_entity_poly.type
_entity_poly.pdbx_seq_one_letter_code
_entity_poly.pdbx_strand_id
1 'polypeptide(L)'
;MEKAIVKIPFNGTAVGTGTNPVTAELTGAGFVPGRLDNQAIAFTEGGHADIIPKIVPFNASFSMSIWIKALGQPNGSPSASWLLYKFAGFERFLFIDLNSSLLRWSYLVIIQEFDEPEKGQVSVYLNSRLVGNKTFPADWGNPTGFCIVNDGPAYSGFVNLEEFALYPGVVSDLIQPENPSPVGLLEVEYFINGSKFKDRGIYVSSSDGLFDNLPLKDPQTFDWPDYHGVVMDLSAPRFGARIITLKCFIKSDEGVDEFIERIQQFITQFTKPGTQRLKINAHSTKPLVYEVILQNSINLNKKFRESNMVGTFDLVLMEPDPVKRVLNFVGPGTATITVTSTKVLAIHWGDGTHTYGVFGTKVTATHTYSTAGSYDIILSGVIEDITYFSSNALLVWGKL
;
A
#
# COMPACT_ATOMS: atom_id res chain seq x y z
N MET A 1 10.01 14.04 -18.31
CA MET A 1 9.80 12.60 -18.51
C MET A 1 10.53 12.18 -19.77
N GLU A 2 11.35 11.14 -19.68
CA GLU A 2 11.85 10.45 -20.88
C GLU A 2 10.65 9.90 -21.68
N LYS A 3 10.72 9.98 -23.00
CA LYS A 3 9.65 9.45 -23.86
C LYS A 3 9.77 7.92 -23.92
N ALA A 4 8.65 7.21 -23.83
CA ALA A 4 8.61 5.76 -24.01
C ALA A 4 9.14 5.36 -25.39
N ILE A 5 9.97 4.31 -25.46
CA ILE A 5 10.35 3.64 -26.70
C ILE A 5 9.09 3.11 -27.38
N VAL A 6 8.25 2.44 -26.58
CA VAL A 6 6.99 1.82 -26.99
C VAL A 6 5.96 2.04 -25.90
N LYS A 7 4.77 2.49 -26.28
CA LYS A 7 3.58 2.53 -25.42
C LYS A 7 2.42 1.93 -26.19
N ILE A 8 1.92 0.77 -25.77
CA ILE A 8 0.81 0.09 -26.44
C ILE A 8 -0.46 0.36 -25.61
N PRO A 9 -1.29 1.36 -25.99
CA PRO A 9 -2.65 1.43 -25.52
C PRO A 9 -3.45 0.28 -26.14
N PHE A 10 -4.29 -0.38 -25.37
CA PHE A 10 -5.08 -1.49 -25.85
C PHE A 10 -6.51 -1.08 -26.22
N ASN A 11 -6.68 0.13 -26.77
CA ASN A 11 -7.97 0.72 -27.18
C ASN A 11 -8.44 0.23 -28.56
N GLY A 12 -8.54 -1.08 -28.75
CA GLY A 12 -9.12 -1.68 -29.96
C GLY A 12 -8.18 -1.80 -31.16
N THR A 13 -6.96 -1.29 -31.03
CA THR A 13 -5.85 -1.46 -31.98
C THR A 13 -4.54 -1.56 -31.18
N ALA A 14 -3.73 -2.59 -31.43
CA ALA A 14 -2.42 -2.76 -30.77
C ALA A 14 -1.32 -2.00 -31.53
N VAL A 15 -1.40 -0.66 -31.47
CA VAL A 15 -0.43 0.23 -32.11
C VAL A 15 0.37 0.95 -31.03
N GLY A 16 1.68 0.78 -31.06
CA GLY A 16 2.64 1.48 -30.20
C GLY A 16 2.70 2.97 -30.57
N THR A 17 2.49 3.86 -29.59
CA THR A 17 2.52 5.32 -29.74
C THR A 17 3.80 5.97 -29.20
N GLY A 18 4.84 5.16 -28.96
CA GLY A 18 6.14 5.62 -28.46
C GLY A 18 6.98 6.34 -29.53
N THR A 19 8.23 6.67 -29.21
CA THR A 19 9.16 7.30 -30.16
C THR A 19 9.44 6.45 -31.40
N ASN A 20 9.24 5.13 -31.30
CA ASN A 20 9.24 4.19 -32.42
C ASN A 20 7.90 3.44 -32.44
N PRO A 21 6.95 3.84 -33.30
CA PRO A 21 5.69 3.12 -33.43
C PRO A 21 5.94 1.68 -33.86
N VAL A 22 5.39 0.73 -33.10
CA VAL A 22 5.43 -0.70 -33.41
C VAL A 22 4.02 -1.24 -33.44
N THR A 23 3.71 -2.14 -34.37
CA THR A 23 2.43 -2.86 -34.37
C THR A 23 2.64 -4.20 -33.69
N ALA A 24 1.71 -4.61 -32.83
CA ALA A 24 1.68 -5.96 -32.31
C ALA A 24 0.64 -6.77 -33.11
N GLU A 25 1.07 -7.82 -33.78
CA GLU A 25 0.18 -8.73 -34.50
C GLU A 25 -0.41 -9.74 -33.52
N LEU A 26 -1.75 -9.76 -33.40
CA LEU A 26 -2.47 -10.61 -32.45
C LEU A 26 -2.87 -11.92 -33.11
N THR A 27 -2.47 -13.04 -32.48
CA THR A 27 -2.89 -14.39 -32.87
C THR A 27 -3.56 -15.04 -31.66
N GLY A 28 -4.80 -15.52 -31.80
CA GLY A 28 -5.52 -16.16 -30.70
C GLY A 28 -5.78 -15.26 -29.48
N ALA A 29 -5.80 -13.93 -29.68
CA ALA A 29 -6.02 -12.92 -28.66
C ALA A 29 -7.12 -11.95 -29.08
N GLY A 30 -7.81 -11.33 -28.12
CA GLY A 30 -8.93 -10.44 -28.39
C GLY A 30 -9.06 -9.31 -27.38
N PHE A 31 -9.72 -8.23 -27.78
CA PHE A 31 -10.01 -7.11 -26.88
C PHE A 31 -11.16 -7.45 -25.94
N VAL A 32 -10.98 -7.16 -24.66
CA VAL A 32 -11.97 -7.34 -23.58
C VAL A 32 -12.06 -6.07 -22.74
N PRO A 33 -13.14 -5.89 -21.95
CA PRO A 33 -13.17 -4.83 -20.95
C PRO A 33 -11.96 -4.92 -20.00
N GLY A 34 -11.26 -3.81 -19.83
CA GLY A 34 -10.04 -3.72 -19.04
C GLY A 34 -10.29 -3.41 -17.57
N ARG A 35 -9.30 -2.80 -16.95
CA ARG A 35 -9.26 -2.40 -15.54
C ARG A 35 -10.08 -1.13 -15.25
N LEU A 36 -10.16 -0.26 -16.26
CA LEU A 36 -10.92 0.99 -16.30
C LEU A 36 -11.95 0.89 -17.44
N ASP A 37 -12.54 2.02 -17.87
CA ASP A 37 -13.27 2.12 -19.14
C ASP A 37 -12.36 1.90 -20.38
N ASN A 38 -11.07 1.56 -20.18
CA ASN A 38 -10.12 1.14 -21.20
C ASN A 38 -10.34 -0.32 -21.61
N GLN A 39 -9.92 -0.66 -22.83
CA GLN A 39 -9.87 -2.06 -23.29
C GLN A 39 -8.53 -2.70 -22.88
N ALA A 40 -8.58 -4.00 -22.57
CA ALA A 40 -7.43 -4.86 -22.37
C ALA A 40 -7.35 -5.89 -23.50
N ILE A 41 -6.18 -6.52 -23.69
CA ILE A 41 -6.07 -7.71 -24.53
C ILE A 41 -6.10 -8.95 -23.66
N ALA A 42 -7.04 -9.85 -23.94
CA ALA A 42 -7.07 -11.20 -23.42
C ALA A 42 -6.32 -12.14 -24.35
N PHE A 43 -5.37 -12.87 -23.78
CA PHE A 43 -4.71 -14.00 -24.42
C PHE A 43 -5.30 -15.28 -23.81
N THR A 44 -5.82 -16.17 -24.65
CA THR A 44 -6.37 -17.46 -24.24
C THR A 44 -5.81 -18.56 -25.13
N GLU A 45 -5.62 -19.77 -24.61
CA GLU A 45 -5.36 -20.97 -25.43
C GLU A 45 -4.20 -20.83 -26.44
N GLY A 46 -3.01 -20.44 -25.99
CA GLY A 46 -1.84 -20.24 -26.87
C GLY A 46 -1.83 -18.92 -27.64
N GLY A 47 -2.78 -18.02 -27.35
CA GLY A 47 -2.79 -16.68 -27.89
C GLY A 47 -1.51 -15.90 -27.56
N HIS A 48 -1.01 -15.14 -28.54
CA HIS A 48 0.20 -14.33 -28.42
C HIS A 48 0.11 -13.05 -29.25
N ALA A 49 1.03 -12.12 -28.98
CA ALA A 49 1.22 -10.90 -29.74
C ALA A 49 2.69 -10.79 -30.15
N ASP A 50 2.94 -10.73 -31.46
CA ASP A 50 4.29 -10.58 -31.98
C ASP A 50 4.61 -9.11 -32.22
N ILE A 51 5.70 -8.63 -31.61
CA ILE A 51 6.25 -7.30 -31.83
C ILE A 51 7.56 -7.45 -32.60
N ILE A 52 7.55 -7.00 -33.85
CA ILE A 52 8.70 -7.06 -34.74
C ILE A 52 9.05 -5.63 -35.17
N PRO A 53 10.32 -5.18 -34.99
CA PRO A 53 11.48 -5.91 -34.49
C PRO A 53 11.51 -6.02 -32.94
N LYS A 54 12.45 -6.82 -32.41
CA LYS A 54 12.69 -6.94 -30.96
C LYS A 54 12.98 -5.56 -30.35
N ILE A 55 12.18 -5.16 -29.36
CA ILE A 55 12.23 -3.81 -28.77
C ILE A 55 12.93 -3.72 -27.40
N VAL A 56 13.04 -4.83 -26.66
CA VAL A 56 13.60 -4.81 -25.29
C VAL A 56 15.14 -4.87 -25.35
N PRO A 57 15.84 -3.84 -24.83
CA PRO A 57 17.30 -3.77 -24.91
C PRO A 57 17.95 -4.52 -23.74
N PHE A 58 18.01 -5.85 -23.83
CA PHE A 58 18.54 -6.68 -22.73
C PHE A 58 20.02 -6.46 -22.37
N ASN A 59 20.77 -5.75 -23.22
CA ASN A 59 22.17 -5.36 -23.01
C ASN A 59 22.33 -3.89 -22.57
N ALA A 60 21.25 -3.23 -22.14
CA ALA A 60 21.27 -1.86 -21.65
C ALA A 60 20.26 -1.67 -20.50
N SER A 61 20.32 -0.52 -19.83
CA SER A 61 19.31 -0.14 -18.84
C SER A 61 17.96 0.12 -19.52
N PHE A 62 16.88 -0.37 -18.93
CA PHE A 62 15.51 -0.10 -19.38
C PHE A 62 14.52 -0.16 -18.22
N SER A 63 13.39 0.49 -18.41
CA SER A 63 12.26 0.43 -17.48
C SER A 63 11.00 0.04 -18.22
N MET A 64 10.25 -0.90 -17.67
CA MET A 64 9.03 -1.43 -18.26
C MET A 64 7.91 -1.41 -17.23
N SER A 65 6.71 -1.06 -17.66
CA SER A 65 5.49 -1.21 -16.86
C SER A 65 4.40 -1.92 -17.64
N ILE A 66 3.59 -2.72 -16.95
CA ILE A 66 2.42 -3.36 -17.54
C ILE A 66 1.38 -3.65 -16.45
N TRP A 67 0.10 -3.52 -16.79
CA TRP A 67 -0.98 -4.11 -16.00
C TRP A 67 -1.22 -5.54 -16.45
N ILE A 68 -1.26 -6.45 -15.49
CA ILE A 68 -1.40 -7.87 -15.74
C ILE A 68 -2.49 -8.46 -14.83
N LYS A 69 -3.30 -9.35 -15.39
CA LYS A 69 -4.25 -10.17 -14.65
C LYS A 69 -4.26 -11.58 -15.22
N ALA A 70 -3.83 -12.56 -14.43
CA ALA A 70 -4.00 -13.96 -14.75
C ALA A 70 -5.50 -14.34 -14.74
N LEU A 71 -5.89 -15.21 -15.66
CA LEU A 71 -7.26 -15.74 -15.73
C LEU A 71 -7.32 -17.08 -15.00
N GLY A 72 -8.27 -17.20 -14.06
CA GLY A 72 -8.57 -18.48 -13.42
C GLY A 72 -9.32 -19.42 -14.38
N GLN A 73 -9.08 -20.72 -14.25
CA GLN A 73 -9.74 -21.74 -15.06
C GLN A 73 -10.58 -22.70 -14.21
N PRO A 74 -11.58 -23.39 -14.81
CA PRO A 74 -12.41 -24.38 -14.11
C PRO A 74 -11.63 -25.55 -13.49
N ASN A 75 -10.49 -25.92 -14.09
CA ASN A 75 -9.60 -27.00 -13.64
C ASN A 75 -8.53 -26.54 -12.64
N GLY A 76 -8.50 -25.26 -12.28
CA GLY A 76 -7.57 -24.68 -11.32
C GLY A 76 -7.21 -23.23 -11.64
N SER A 77 -6.93 -22.46 -10.61
CA SER A 77 -6.43 -21.09 -10.74
C SER A 77 -5.02 -21.00 -10.19
N PRO A 78 -4.16 -20.12 -10.73
CA PRO A 78 -2.85 -19.87 -10.16
C PRO A 78 -2.93 -19.52 -8.68
N SER A 79 -1.97 -20.01 -7.91
CA SER A 79 -1.76 -19.67 -6.50
C SER A 79 -0.52 -18.79 -6.31
N ALA A 80 0.46 -18.87 -7.23
CA ALA A 80 1.68 -18.09 -7.21
C ALA A 80 2.16 -17.72 -8.62
N SER A 81 3.02 -16.71 -8.72
CA SER A 81 3.57 -16.22 -9.98
C SER A 81 4.99 -15.71 -9.81
N TRP A 82 5.78 -15.84 -10.88
CA TRP A 82 7.21 -15.58 -10.87
C TRP A 82 7.64 -14.86 -12.14
N LEU A 83 8.68 -14.04 -12.01
CA LEU A 83 9.43 -13.49 -13.13
C LEU A 83 10.71 -14.31 -13.31
N LEU A 84 10.92 -14.85 -14.51
CA LEU A 84 12.13 -15.57 -14.87
C LEU A 84 12.91 -14.76 -15.91
N TYR A 85 14.15 -14.45 -15.60
CA TYR A 85 15.11 -13.84 -16.51
C TYR A 85 16.02 -14.91 -17.09
N LYS A 86 16.03 -15.10 -18.42
CA LYS A 86 16.82 -16.14 -19.08
C LYS A 86 18.16 -15.59 -19.58
N PHE A 87 19.21 -16.39 -19.45
CA PHE A 87 20.54 -16.14 -19.98
C PHE A 87 20.96 -17.25 -20.95
N ALA A 88 21.99 -17.01 -21.76
CA ALA A 88 22.53 -18.04 -22.65
C ALA A 88 23.11 -19.23 -21.85
N GLY A 89 22.74 -20.46 -22.23
CA GLY A 89 23.18 -21.70 -21.61
C GLY A 89 22.08 -22.48 -20.87
N PHE A 90 22.39 -23.72 -20.49
CA PHE A 90 21.47 -24.63 -19.79
C PHE A 90 21.22 -24.16 -18.34
N GLU A 91 19.96 -24.16 -17.91
CA GLU A 91 19.52 -23.80 -16.54
C GLU A 91 20.00 -22.45 -15.99
N ARG A 92 20.45 -21.55 -16.87
CA ARG A 92 20.83 -20.20 -16.48
C ARG A 92 19.64 -19.26 -16.53
N PHE A 93 18.98 -19.09 -15.39
CA PHE A 93 17.92 -18.12 -15.21
C PHE A 93 17.93 -17.53 -13.80
N LEU A 94 17.54 -16.26 -13.68
CA LEU A 94 17.19 -15.66 -12.40
C LEU A 94 15.70 -15.83 -12.16
N PHE A 95 15.35 -16.07 -10.90
CA PHE A 95 13.98 -16.31 -10.46
C PHE A 95 13.61 -15.28 -9.39
N ILE A 96 12.48 -14.62 -9.59
CA ILE A 96 11.95 -13.60 -8.68
C ILE A 96 10.48 -13.93 -8.38
N ASP A 97 10.19 -14.16 -7.09
CA ASP A 97 8.83 -14.41 -6.61
C ASP A 97 8.03 -13.11 -6.53
N LEU A 98 6.90 -13.08 -7.23
CA LEU A 98 5.99 -11.93 -7.23
C LEU A 98 5.11 -11.90 -5.97
N ASN A 99 5.11 -12.97 -5.17
CA ASN A 99 4.29 -13.15 -3.97
C ASN A 99 2.80 -12.89 -4.24
N SER A 100 2.32 -13.29 -5.41
CA SER A 100 0.96 -13.04 -5.89
C SER A 100 0.54 -14.08 -6.92
N SER A 101 -0.75 -14.44 -6.94
CA SER A 101 -1.36 -15.27 -7.98
C SER A 101 -1.72 -14.49 -9.24
N LEU A 102 -1.63 -13.15 -9.20
CA LEU A 102 -2.05 -12.24 -10.28
C LEU A 102 -3.51 -12.39 -10.72
N LEU A 103 -4.38 -13.04 -9.95
CA LEU A 103 -5.82 -13.17 -10.26
C LEU A 103 -6.59 -11.84 -10.21
N ARG A 104 -5.96 -10.79 -9.70
CA ARG A 104 -6.44 -9.40 -9.72
C ARG A 104 -5.53 -8.57 -10.60
N TRP A 105 -6.07 -7.51 -11.22
CA TRP A 105 -5.29 -6.52 -11.95
C TRP A 105 -4.16 -6.01 -11.07
N SER A 106 -2.93 -6.29 -11.47
CA SER A 106 -1.72 -5.95 -10.74
C SER A 106 -0.81 -5.14 -11.65
N TYR A 107 -0.15 -4.13 -11.08
CA TYR A 107 0.78 -3.29 -11.81
C TYR A 107 2.20 -3.82 -11.60
N LEU A 108 2.82 -4.31 -12.67
CA LEU A 108 4.17 -4.84 -12.65
C LEU A 108 5.13 -3.84 -13.28
N VAL A 109 6.23 -3.58 -12.59
CA VAL A 109 7.32 -2.72 -13.06
C VAL A 109 8.62 -3.49 -12.99
N ILE A 110 9.38 -3.46 -14.08
CA ILE A 110 10.71 -4.07 -14.19
C ILE A 110 11.68 -2.94 -14.52
N ILE A 111 12.68 -2.76 -13.66
CA ILE A 111 13.79 -1.83 -13.89
C ILE A 111 15.06 -2.67 -14.01
N GLN A 112 15.63 -2.70 -15.21
CA GLN A 112 16.95 -3.24 -15.47
C GLN A 112 17.94 -2.09 -15.51
N GLU A 113 19.04 -2.21 -14.77
CA GLU A 113 20.07 -1.19 -14.66
C GLU A 113 21.44 -1.82 -14.90
N PHE A 114 22.27 -1.15 -15.69
CA PHE A 114 23.69 -1.44 -15.83
C PHE A 114 24.48 -0.27 -15.25
N ASP A 115 25.20 -0.53 -14.16
CA ASP A 115 26.12 0.44 -13.54
C ASP A 115 27.46 0.49 -14.31
N GLU A 116 27.85 -0.64 -14.89
CA GLU A 116 29.05 -0.83 -15.73
C GLU A 116 28.72 -1.81 -16.87
N PRO A 117 29.50 -1.87 -17.97
CA PRO A 117 29.23 -2.72 -19.14
C PRO A 117 29.02 -4.21 -18.84
N GLU A 118 29.44 -4.68 -17.65
CA GLU A 118 29.42 -6.08 -17.23
C GLU A 118 28.62 -6.34 -15.95
N LYS A 119 28.05 -5.31 -15.32
CA LYS A 119 27.29 -5.43 -14.06
C LYS A 119 25.87 -4.92 -14.23
N GLY A 120 24.99 -5.83 -14.64
CA GLY A 120 23.56 -5.57 -14.68
C GLY A 120 22.86 -6.03 -13.39
N GLN A 121 21.76 -5.37 -13.06
CA GLN A 121 20.82 -5.80 -12.04
C GLN A 121 19.39 -5.59 -12.50
N VAL A 122 18.45 -6.30 -11.87
CA VAL A 122 17.02 -6.12 -12.07
C VAL A 122 16.31 -5.90 -10.74
N SER A 123 15.51 -4.84 -10.68
CA SER A 123 14.55 -4.56 -9.61
C SER A 123 13.13 -4.73 -10.15
N VAL A 124 12.30 -5.47 -9.40
CA VAL A 124 10.93 -5.80 -9.78
C VAL A 124 9.99 -5.27 -8.71
N TYR A 125 9.00 -4.49 -9.14
CA TYR A 125 7.96 -3.95 -8.27
C TYR A 125 6.61 -4.50 -8.70
N LEU A 126 5.79 -4.89 -7.73
CA LEU A 126 4.40 -5.26 -7.93
C LEU A 126 3.54 -4.34 -7.06
N ASN A 127 2.58 -3.64 -7.68
CA ASN A 127 1.71 -2.67 -7.01
C ASN A 127 2.52 -1.67 -6.18
N SER A 128 3.56 -1.09 -6.80
CA SER A 128 4.47 -0.12 -6.20
C SER A 128 5.36 -0.64 -5.05
N ARG A 129 5.30 -1.94 -4.73
CA ARG A 129 6.16 -2.58 -3.72
C ARG A 129 7.29 -3.35 -4.39
N LEU A 130 8.53 -3.16 -3.93
CA LEU A 130 9.66 -3.98 -4.35
C LEU A 130 9.42 -5.45 -3.93
N VAL A 131 9.39 -6.35 -4.89
CA VAL A 131 9.23 -7.80 -4.67
C VAL A 131 10.52 -8.58 -4.92
N GLY A 132 11.46 -8.01 -5.67
CA GLY A 132 12.79 -8.60 -5.82
C GLY A 132 13.81 -7.62 -6.39
N ASN A 133 15.05 -7.80 -5.97
CA ASN A 133 16.24 -7.17 -6.55
C ASN A 133 17.29 -8.27 -6.72
N LYS A 134 17.85 -8.42 -7.92
CA LYS A 134 18.85 -9.43 -8.26
C LYS A 134 19.93 -8.85 -9.16
N THR A 135 21.19 -9.05 -8.79
CA THR A 135 22.35 -8.80 -9.67
C THR A 135 22.50 -9.94 -10.68
N PHE A 136 22.88 -9.60 -11.92
CA PHE A 136 23.16 -10.58 -12.96
C PHE A 136 24.47 -11.31 -12.67
N PRO A 137 24.51 -12.65 -12.82
CA PRO A 137 25.75 -13.38 -12.63
C PRO A 137 26.79 -13.02 -13.70
N ALA A 138 28.00 -12.65 -13.28
CA ALA A 138 29.05 -12.16 -14.17
C ALA A 138 29.37 -13.11 -15.34
N ASP A 139 29.41 -14.42 -15.08
CA ASP A 139 29.80 -15.43 -16.08
C ASP A 139 28.67 -15.86 -17.04
N TRP A 140 27.47 -15.28 -16.89
CA TRP A 140 26.29 -15.68 -17.67
C TRP A 140 26.02 -14.74 -18.84
N GLY A 141 26.75 -13.63 -18.93
CA GLY A 141 26.55 -12.59 -19.93
C GLY A 141 25.23 -11.84 -19.73
N ASN A 142 24.75 -11.18 -20.78
CA ASN A 142 23.50 -10.43 -20.73
C ASN A 142 22.26 -11.34 -20.82
N PRO A 143 21.12 -10.94 -20.24
CA PRO A 143 19.87 -11.63 -20.45
C PRO A 143 19.50 -11.75 -21.93
N THR A 144 18.81 -12.83 -22.30
CA THR A 144 18.29 -13.04 -23.64
C THR A 144 16.80 -12.74 -23.74
N GLY A 145 16.10 -12.79 -22.60
CA GLY A 145 14.66 -12.63 -22.46
C GLY A 145 14.21 -12.70 -21.00
N PHE A 146 12.94 -12.39 -20.74
CA PHE A 146 12.26 -12.78 -19.51
C PHE A 146 10.87 -13.33 -19.84
N CYS A 147 10.29 -14.06 -18.89
CA CYS A 147 8.88 -14.43 -18.92
C CYS A 147 8.26 -14.27 -17.53
N ILE A 148 6.95 -14.00 -17.52
CA ILE A 148 6.14 -14.06 -16.31
C ILE A 148 5.37 -15.38 -16.39
N VAL A 149 5.51 -16.20 -15.36
CA VAL A 149 4.90 -17.54 -15.31
C VAL A 149 4.16 -17.72 -14.00
N ASN A 150 3.25 -18.68 -13.97
CA ASN A 150 2.49 -19.04 -12.78
C ASN A 150 2.34 -20.56 -12.68
N ASP A 151 1.80 -21.03 -11.56
CA ASP A 151 1.56 -22.44 -11.26
C ASP A 151 0.17 -22.92 -11.70
N GLY A 152 -0.53 -22.14 -12.53
CA GLY A 152 -1.81 -22.55 -13.07
C GLY A 152 -1.66 -23.84 -13.92
N PRO A 153 -2.66 -24.72 -13.93
CA PRO A 153 -2.63 -25.97 -14.70
C PRO A 153 -2.73 -25.75 -16.23
N ALA A 154 -2.79 -24.49 -16.68
CA ALA A 154 -2.98 -24.10 -18.06
C ALA A 154 -1.67 -24.09 -18.85
N TYR A 155 -1.74 -24.38 -20.15
CA TYR A 155 -0.68 -24.06 -21.11
C TYR A 155 -0.54 -22.53 -21.29
N SER A 156 0.52 -22.08 -21.96
CA SER A 156 0.78 -20.66 -22.26
C SER A 156 -0.45 -19.91 -22.80
N GLY A 157 -0.65 -18.67 -22.34
CA GLY A 157 -1.90 -17.93 -22.50
C GLY A 157 -2.66 -17.90 -21.16
N PHE A 158 -3.86 -17.33 -21.12
CA PHE A 158 -4.69 -17.07 -19.92
C PHE A 158 -4.27 -15.86 -19.10
N VAL A 159 -4.10 -14.74 -19.79
CA VAL A 159 -3.74 -13.45 -19.18
C VAL A 159 -4.44 -12.31 -19.88
N ASN A 160 -4.87 -11.31 -19.11
CA ASN A 160 -5.25 -10.00 -19.63
C ASN A 160 -4.11 -9.02 -19.38
N LEU A 161 -3.76 -8.25 -20.42
CA LEU A 161 -2.72 -7.22 -20.37
C LEU A 161 -3.31 -5.85 -20.67
N GLU A 162 -2.83 -4.82 -19.96
CA GLU A 162 -3.19 -3.42 -20.19
C GLU A 162 -1.97 -2.48 -20.07
N GLU A 163 -2.00 -1.34 -20.77
CA GLU A 163 -1.02 -0.23 -20.75
C GLU A 163 0.45 -0.66 -20.71
N PHE A 164 0.90 -1.47 -21.67
CA PHE A 164 2.32 -1.81 -21.77
C PHE A 164 3.13 -0.58 -22.16
N ALA A 165 4.18 -0.29 -21.40
CA ALA A 165 5.12 0.77 -21.71
C ALA A 165 6.57 0.32 -21.46
N LEU A 166 7.46 0.72 -22.36
CA LEU A 166 8.90 0.45 -22.32
C LEU A 166 9.64 1.77 -22.53
N TYR A 167 10.62 2.04 -21.66
CA TYR A 167 11.45 3.25 -21.67
C TYR A 167 12.92 2.86 -21.74
N PRO A 168 13.77 3.65 -22.43
CA PRO A 168 15.20 3.48 -22.32
C PRO A 168 15.64 3.95 -20.93
N GLY A 169 16.68 3.36 -20.35
CA GLY A 169 17.22 3.82 -19.08
C GLY A 169 16.35 3.49 -17.86
N VAL A 170 16.73 4.09 -16.72
CA VAL A 170 16.08 3.90 -15.41
C VAL A 170 15.06 5.02 -15.17
N VAL A 171 13.78 4.66 -15.08
CA VAL A 171 12.66 5.58 -14.84
C VAL A 171 11.95 5.17 -13.55
N SER A 172 12.40 5.71 -12.42
CA SER A 172 11.85 5.42 -11.09
C SER A 172 10.39 5.84 -10.93
N ASP A 173 9.93 6.84 -11.68
CA ASP A 173 8.55 7.33 -11.62
C ASP A 173 7.53 6.24 -12.01
N LEU A 174 7.93 5.27 -12.84
CA LEU A 174 7.08 4.13 -13.21
C LEU A 174 6.76 3.20 -12.04
N ILE A 175 7.47 3.29 -10.90
CA ILE A 175 7.14 2.48 -9.72
C ILE A 175 5.69 2.76 -9.27
N GLN A 176 5.17 3.96 -9.54
CA GLN A 176 3.77 4.32 -9.29
C GLN A 176 3.01 4.43 -10.62
N PRO A 177 1.84 3.78 -10.77
CA PRO A 177 1.05 3.91 -12.00
C PRO A 177 0.44 5.32 -12.11
N GLU A 178 0.46 5.90 -13.31
CA GLU A 178 -0.23 7.16 -13.61
C GLU A 178 -1.74 7.07 -13.31
N ASN A 179 -2.35 5.92 -13.64
CA ASN A 179 -3.76 5.62 -13.42
C ASN A 179 -3.90 4.33 -12.59
N PRO A 180 -3.92 4.37 -11.25
CA PRO A 180 -4.10 3.15 -10.45
C PRO A 180 -5.44 2.44 -10.76
N SER A 181 -5.48 1.12 -10.66
CA SER A 181 -6.69 0.28 -10.78
C SER A 181 -7.80 0.78 -9.86
N PRO A 182 -9.04 1.00 -10.36
CA PRO A 182 -10.20 0.99 -9.48
C PRO A 182 -10.75 -0.41 -9.18
N VAL A 183 -10.13 -1.52 -9.65
CA VAL A 183 -10.66 -2.87 -9.40
C VAL A 183 -9.58 -3.93 -9.12
N GLY A 184 -9.03 -3.93 -7.92
CA GLY A 184 -9.57 -4.86 -6.92
C GLY A 184 -10.66 -4.10 -6.20
N LEU A 185 -11.61 -4.74 -5.51
CA LEU A 185 -12.30 -4.02 -4.43
C LEU A 185 -11.23 -3.20 -3.71
N LEU A 186 -11.45 -1.89 -3.59
CA LEU A 186 -10.71 -1.02 -2.68
C LEU A 186 -10.93 -1.64 -1.31
N GLU A 187 -10.20 -2.72 -1.03
CA GLU A 187 -10.35 -3.48 0.19
C GLU A 187 -9.51 -2.70 1.17
N VAL A 188 -10.13 -1.63 1.66
CA VAL A 188 -9.64 -0.89 2.79
C VAL A 188 -9.62 -1.89 3.94
N GLU A 189 -8.42 -2.27 4.35
CA GLU A 189 -8.24 -3.19 5.45
C GLU A 189 -8.11 -2.41 6.75
N TYR A 190 -8.94 -2.78 7.71
CA TYR A 190 -8.96 -2.19 9.04
C TYR A 190 -8.34 -3.17 10.03
N PHE A 191 -7.43 -2.66 10.84
CA PHE A 191 -6.75 -3.40 11.89
C PHE A 191 -6.89 -2.66 13.22
N ILE A 192 -7.07 -3.41 14.29
CA ILE A 192 -6.94 -2.93 15.66
C ILE A 192 -5.82 -3.72 16.34
N ASN A 193 -4.79 -3.05 16.81
CA ASN A 193 -3.61 -3.68 17.42
C ASN A 193 -3.00 -4.79 16.55
N GLY A 194 -2.93 -4.56 15.23
CA GLY A 194 -2.43 -5.53 14.25
C GLY A 194 -3.40 -6.65 13.88
N SER A 195 -4.53 -6.81 14.60
CA SER A 195 -5.57 -7.79 14.27
C SER A 195 -6.54 -7.24 13.22
N LYS A 196 -6.75 -7.96 12.12
CA LYS A 196 -7.67 -7.55 11.05
C LYS A 196 -9.13 -7.68 11.52
N PHE A 197 -9.97 -6.70 11.16
CA PHE A 197 -11.40 -6.71 11.52
C PHE A 197 -12.12 -7.91 10.91
N LYS A 198 -11.79 -8.22 9.64
CA LYS A 198 -12.42 -9.31 8.88
C LYS A 198 -12.17 -10.70 9.45
N ASP A 199 -11.07 -10.90 10.19
CA ASP A 199 -10.78 -12.19 10.86
C ASP A 199 -11.83 -12.53 11.92
N ARG A 200 -12.55 -11.52 12.44
CA ARG A 200 -13.69 -11.67 13.36
C ARG A 200 -15.04 -11.48 12.66
N GLY A 201 -15.07 -11.55 11.33
CA GLY A 201 -16.28 -11.33 10.53
C GLY A 201 -16.83 -9.90 10.57
N ILE A 202 -15.99 -8.91 10.94
CA ILE A 202 -16.39 -7.50 11.00
C ILE A 202 -15.97 -6.78 9.73
N TYR A 203 -16.91 -6.01 9.19
CA TYR A 203 -16.77 -5.25 7.97
C TYR A 203 -17.12 -3.79 8.24
N VAL A 204 -16.38 -2.88 7.64
CA VAL A 204 -16.65 -1.44 7.71
C VAL A 204 -17.33 -1.03 6.41
N SER A 205 -18.53 -0.44 6.50
CA SER A 205 -19.31 0.01 5.35
C SER A 205 -18.98 1.46 4.96
N SER A 206 -18.70 2.31 5.95
CA SER A 206 -18.26 3.69 5.75
C SER A 206 -17.49 4.20 6.97
N SER A 207 -16.80 5.32 6.78
CA SER A 207 -15.98 5.96 7.81
C SER A 207 -16.10 7.48 7.72
N ASP A 208 -16.23 8.12 8.88
CA ASP A 208 -16.24 9.58 9.04
C ASP A 208 -15.05 9.99 9.96
N GLY A 209 -14.52 11.21 9.81
CA GLY A 209 -13.49 11.74 10.70
C GLY A 209 -12.05 11.28 10.41
N LEU A 210 -11.80 10.51 9.35
CA LEU A 210 -10.44 10.04 9.01
C LEU A 210 -9.55 11.15 8.44
N PHE A 211 -10.10 12.08 7.67
CA PHE A 211 -9.36 13.16 7.01
C PHE A 211 -9.94 14.54 7.30
N ASP A 212 -10.99 14.60 8.10
CA ASP A 212 -11.74 15.82 8.36
C ASP A 212 -10.87 16.82 9.13
N ASN A 213 -11.22 18.09 9.01
CA ASN A 213 -10.56 19.14 9.79
C ASN A 213 -10.70 18.83 11.28
N LEU A 214 -9.61 18.97 12.00
CA LEU A 214 -9.62 18.86 13.46
C LEU A 214 -10.34 20.06 14.08
N PRO A 215 -11.08 19.86 15.18
CA PRO A 215 -11.70 20.97 15.89
C PRO A 215 -10.60 21.88 16.44
N LEU A 216 -10.70 23.18 16.18
CA LEU A 216 -9.81 24.19 16.75
C LEU A 216 -10.06 24.29 18.27
N LYS A 217 -9.00 24.32 19.08
CA LYS A 217 -9.10 24.69 20.50
C LYS A 217 -9.36 26.19 20.61
N ASP A 218 -10.11 26.59 21.63
CA ASP A 218 -10.44 28.00 21.85
C ASP A 218 -9.17 28.88 21.85
N PRO A 219 -9.00 29.76 20.86
CA PRO A 219 -7.84 30.64 20.80
C PRO A 219 -7.97 31.74 21.84
N GLN A 220 -6.83 32.32 22.23
CA GLN A 220 -6.84 33.51 23.07
C GLN A 220 -7.60 34.63 22.35
N THR A 221 -8.61 35.17 23.01
CA THR A 221 -9.52 36.16 22.42
C THR A 221 -9.47 37.44 23.26
N PHE A 222 -9.37 38.58 22.59
CA PHE A 222 -9.42 39.91 23.19
C PHE A 222 -10.66 40.65 22.68
N ASP A 223 -11.48 41.11 23.61
CA ASP A 223 -12.70 41.89 23.35
C ASP A 223 -12.56 43.23 24.07
N TRP A 224 -12.32 44.30 23.30
CA TRP A 224 -12.06 45.64 23.84
C TRP A 224 -13.31 46.52 23.65
N PRO A 225 -13.78 47.25 24.68
CA PRO A 225 -15.02 48.04 24.60
C PRO A 225 -15.05 49.12 23.51
N ASP A 226 -13.88 49.60 23.09
CA ASP A 226 -13.69 50.63 22.08
C ASP A 226 -13.38 50.07 20.68
N TYR A 227 -13.48 48.75 20.50
CA TYR A 227 -13.22 48.06 19.24
C TYR A 227 -14.43 47.25 18.78
N HIS A 228 -14.70 47.25 17.47
CA HIS A 228 -15.78 46.43 16.91
C HIS A 228 -15.34 44.97 16.76
N GLY A 229 -16.02 44.08 17.49
CA GLY A 229 -15.78 42.65 17.44
C GLY A 229 -14.60 42.20 18.30
N VAL A 230 -14.13 40.99 18.06
CA VAL A 230 -13.08 40.35 18.86
C VAL A 230 -11.83 40.08 18.04
N VAL A 231 -10.66 40.19 18.67
CA VAL A 231 -9.37 39.80 18.08
C VAL A 231 -8.98 38.43 18.62
N MET A 232 -8.80 37.46 17.73
CA MET A 232 -8.36 36.10 18.07
C MET A 232 -6.89 35.90 17.71
N ASP A 233 -6.09 35.37 18.63
CA ASP A 233 -4.72 34.95 18.32
C ASP A 233 -4.72 33.62 17.58
N LEU A 234 -4.37 33.67 16.30
CA LEU A 234 -4.28 32.53 15.40
C LEU A 234 -2.84 32.26 14.94
N SER A 235 -1.82 32.80 15.62
CA SER A 235 -0.42 32.64 15.20
C SER A 235 0.10 31.20 15.34
N ALA A 236 -0.47 30.43 16.27
CA ALA A 236 -0.12 29.03 16.55
C ALA A 236 -1.38 28.20 16.88
N PRO A 237 -2.27 27.93 15.89
CA PRO A 237 -3.53 27.23 16.13
C PRO A 237 -3.27 25.83 16.69
N ARG A 238 -4.01 25.48 17.75
CA ARG A 238 -3.94 24.15 18.37
C ARG A 238 -5.28 23.45 18.21
N PHE A 239 -5.23 22.13 18.07
CA PHE A 239 -6.39 21.32 17.74
C PHE A 239 -6.78 20.42 18.91
N GLY A 240 -8.08 20.12 19.01
CA GLY A 240 -8.64 19.13 19.91
C GLY A 240 -8.46 17.71 19.41
N ALA A 241 -9.01 16.75 20.14
CA ALA A 241 -9.00 15.34 19.75
C ALA A 241 -9.77 15.10 18.44
N ARG A 242 -9.36 14.07 17.68
CA ARG A 242 -10.08 13.63 16.47
C ARG A 242 -11.12 12.58 16.86
N ILE A 243 -12.33 12.71 16.34
CA ILE A 243 -13.36 11.67 16.44
C ILE A 243 -13.43 10.93 15.12
N ILE A 244 -13.32 9.61 15.15
CA ILE A 244 -13.44 8.72 14.01
C ILE A 244 -14.67 7.85 14.23
N THR A 245 -15.60 7.83 13.29
CA THR A 245 -16.77 6.95 13.34
C THR A 245 -16.69 5.93 12.21
N LEU A 246 -16.63 4.65 12.55
CA LEU A 246 -16.70 3.56 11.57
C LEU A 246 -18.07 2.88 11.65
N LYS A 247 -18.81 2.91 10.55
CA LYS A 247 -20.07 2.17 10.44
C LYS A 247 -19.74 0.72 10.15
N CYS A 248 -20.05 -0.17 11.08
CA CYS A 248 -19.64 -1.55 11.05
C CYS A 248 -20.84 -2.50 10.94
N PHE A 249 -20.61 -3.65 10.32
CA PHE A 249 -21.47 -4.82 10.48
C PHE A 249 -20.64 -6.06 10.73
N ILE A 250 -21.20 -6.98 11.51
CA ILE A 250 -20.62 -8.30 11.79
C ILE A 250 -21.50 -9.36 11.14
N LYS A 251 -20.86 -10.34 10.47
CA LYS A 251 -21.51 -11.51 9.88
C LYS A 251 -20.89 -12.78 10.45
N SER A 252 -21.74 -13.74 10.83
CA SER A 252 -21.36 -15.11 11.19
C SER A 252 -22.32 -16.07 10.51
N ASP A 253 -21.74 -17.09 9.87
CA ASP A 253 -22.48 -18.08 9.09
C ASP A 253 -22.76 -19.35 9.94
N GLU A 254 -22.06 -19.52 11.07
CA GLU A 254 -22.10 -20.73 11.91
C GLU A 254 -23.01 -20.63 13.14
N GLY A 255 -23.74 -19.52 13.31
CA GLY A 255 -24.82 -19.39 14.30
C GLY A 255 -24.55 -18.37 15.41
N VAL A 256 -25.33 -18.46 16.49
CA VAL A 256 -25.39 -17.42 17.54
C VAL A 256 -24.15 -17.39 18.44
N ASP A 257 -23.59 -18.55 18.79
CA ASP A 257 -22.46 -18.62 19.73
C ASP A 257 -21.19 -18.03 19.13
N GLU A 258 -20.86 -18.38 17.89
CA GLU A 258 -19.73 -17.82 17.16
C GLU A 258 -19.87 -16.30 17.00
N PHE A 259 -21.08 -15.82 16.70
CA PHE A 259 -21.37 -14.39 16.62
C PHE A 259 -21.07 -13.67 17.94
N ILE A 260 -21.47 -14.26 19.08
CA ILE A 260 -21.20 -13.71 20.42
C ILE A 260 -19.70 -13.71 20.73
N GLU A 261 -19.00 -14.79 20.43
CA GLU A 261 -17.57 -14.89 20.67
C GLU A 261 -16.78 -13.85 19.85
N ARG A 262 -17.06 -13.75 18.55
CA ARG A 262 -16.39 -12.80 17.65
C ARG A 262 -16.56 -11.34 18.09
N ILE A 263 -17.76 -10.94 18.51
CA ILE A 263 -17.98 -9.57 18.99
C ILE A 263 -17.29 -9.32 20.34
N GLN A 264 -17.27 -10.29 21.26
CA GLN A 264 -16.54 -10.16 22.53
C GLN A 264 -15.04 -10.06 22.31
N GLN A 265 -14.47 -10.91 21.45
CA GLN A 265 -13.06 -10.86 21.07
C GLN A 265 -12.68 -9.55 20.37
N PHE A 266 -13.63 -8.91 19.69
CA PHE A 266 -13.44 -7.58 19.10
C PHE A 266 -13.46 -6.47 20.14
N ILE A 267 -14.50 -6.45 21.00
CA ILE A 267 -14.65 -5.45 22.07
C ILE A 267 -13.42 -5.45 22.99
N THR A 268 -12.90 -6.63 23.33
CA THR A 268 -11.72 -6.77 24.20
C THR A 268 -10.45 -6.14 23.64
N GLN A 269 -10.35 -5.89 22.33
CA GLN A 269 -9.24 -5.13 21.76
C GLN A 269 -9.25 -3.66 22.19
N PHE A 270 -10.43 -3.11 22.50
CA PHE A 270 -10.61 -1.71 22.88
C PHE A 270 -10.55 -1.47 24.38
N THR A 271 -10.69 -2.52 25.19
CA THR A 271 -10.67 -2.43 26.67
C THR A 271 -9.29 -2.71 27.27
N LYS A 272 -8.26 -2.85 26.42
CA LYS A 272 -6.87 -3.00 26.88
C LYS A 272 -6.36 -1.68 27.49
N PRO A 273 -5.36 -1.73 28.39
CA PRO A 273 -4.76 -0.53 28.94
C PRO A 273 -4.14 0.36 27.86
N GLY A 274 -4.26 1.68 28.03
CA GLY A 274 -3.69 2.67 27.11
C GLY A 274 -4.49 2.89 25.82
N THR A 275 -3.93 3.67 24.90
CA THR A 275 -4.47 3.83 23.55
C THR A 275 -4.31 2.52 22.77
N GLN A 276 -5.23 2.30 21.85
CA GLN A 276 -5.26 1.15 20.97
C GLN A 276 -4.96 1.61 19.54
N ARG A 277 -4.23 0.80 18.78
CA ARG A 277 -3.79 1.22 17.46
C ARG A 277 -4.79 0.84 16.38
N LEU A 278 -5.47 1.83 15.82
CA LEU A 278 -6.23 1.68 14.58
C LEU A 278 -5.28 1.88 13.39
N LYS A 279 -5.22 0.89 12.50
CA LYS A 279 -4.50 1.00 11.22
C LYS A 279 -5.44 0.75 10.05
N ILE A 280 -5.34 1.58 9.03
CA ILE A 280 -6.15 1.52 7.82
C ILE A 280 -5.21 1.46 6.63
N ASN A 281 -5.25 0.34 5.92
CA ASN A 281 -4.50 0.16 4.67
C ASN A 281 -5.46 0.33 3.50
N ALA A 282 -5.38 1.47 2.83
CA ALA A 282 -6.03 1.65 1.54
C ALA A 282 -5.00 1.41 0.43
N HIS A 283 -4.88 0.14 0.03
CA HIS A 283 -4.07 -0.41 -1.09
C HIS A 283 -2.78 0.36 -1.46
N SER A 284 -2.88 1.44 -2.25
CA SER A 284 -1.76 2.22 -2.81
C SER A 284 -1.34 3.44 -1.99
N THR A 285 -2.00 3.73 -0.87
CA THR A 285 -1.67 4.86 0.00
C THR A 285 -0.79 4.43 1.17
N LYS A 286 0.04 5.37 1.62
CA LYS A 286 0.70 5.31 2.93
C LYS A 286 -0.33 4.93 4.00
N PRO A 287 -0.04 3.98 4.91
CA PRO A 287 -1.01 3.53 5.89
C PRO A 287 -1.46 4.69 6.77
N LEU A 288 -2.76 4.73 7.10
CA LEU A 288 -3.27 5.62 8.13
C LEU A 288 -3.17 4.89 9.46
N VAL A 289 -2.57 5.53 10.45
CA VAL A 289 -2.37 4.95 11.77
C VAL A 289 -2.77 5.96 12.83
N TYR A 290 -3.53 5.50 13.82
CA TYR A 290 -4.13 6.32 14.85
C TYR A 290 -4.00 5.64 16.21
N GLU A 291 -3.70 6.42 17.25
CA GLU A 291 -3.73 5.98 18.65
C GLU A 291 -5.08 6.37 19.24
N VAL A 292 -6.00 5.40 19.32
CA VAL A 292 -7.41 5.65 19.63
C VAL A 292 -7.84 5.08 20.98
N ILE A 293 -8.86 5.68 21.57
CA ILE A 293 -9.66 5.12 22.66
C ILE A 293 -11.10 4.96 22.21
N LEU A 294 -11.80 3.98 22.76
CA LEU A 294 -13.23 3.81 22.52
C LEU A 294 -13.99 4.87 23.31
N GLN A 295 -14.73 5.75 22.62
CA GLN A 295 -15.44 6.87 23.27
C GLN A 295 -16.78 6.43 23.86
N ASN A 296 -17.50 5.55 23.17
CA ASN A 296 -18.85 5.11 23.52
C ASN A 296 -18.95 3.58 23.58
N SER A 297 -19.96 3.05 24.27
CA SER A 297 -20.28 1.63 24.19
C SER A 297 -20.64 1.21 22.76
N ILE A 298 -20.20 0.02 22.36
CA ILE A 298 -20.59 -0.55 21.07
C ILE A 298 -22.04 -1.05 21.19
N ASN A 299 -22.96 -0.29 20.60
CA ASN A 299 -24.40 -0.57 20.62
C ASN A 299 -24.78 -1.48 19.45
N LEU A 300 -24.70 -2.79 19.64
CA LEU A 300 -24.97 -3.79 18.61
C LEU A 300 -26.49 -3.96 18.38
N ASN A 301 -26.95 -3.55 17.19
CA ASN A 301 -28.29 -3.84 16.68
C ASN A 301 -28.26 -5.18 15.92
N LYS A 302 -29.06 -6.15 16.37
CA LYS A 302 -29.13 -7.50 15.82
C LYS A 302 -30.49 -8.13 16.06
N LYS A 303 -30.84 -9.12 15.25
CA LYS A 303 -31.98 -10.02 15.47
C LYS A 303 -31.45 -11.45 15.51
N PHE A 304 -31.79 -12.19 16.56
CA PHE A 304 -31.38 -13.59 16.68
C PHE A 304 -32.00 -14.43 15.56
N ARG A 305 -31.16 -15.26 14.92
CA ARG A 305 -31.51 -16.19 13.85
C ARG A 305 -30.72 -17.47 14.06
N GLU A 306 -31.33 -18.60 13.70
CA GLU A 306 -30.71 -19.93 13.85
C GLU A 306 -29.47 -20.09 12.95
N SER A 307 -29.46 -19.44 11.78
CA SER A 307 -28.29 -19.37 10.89
C SER A 307 -28.15 -17.97 10.28
N ASN A 308 -26.92 -17.63 9.86
CA ASN A 308 -26.58 -16.33 9.23
C ASN A 308 -26.92 -15.12 10.12
N MET A 309 -26.21 -15.01 11.24
CA MET A 309 -26.33 -13.89 12.15
C MET A 309 -25.67 -12.64 11.57
N VAL A 310 -26.41 -11.53 11.57
CA VAL A 310 -25.91 -10.22 11.17
C VAL A 310 -26.24 -9.19 12.25
N GLY A 311 -25.27 -8.38 12.60
CA GLY A 311 -25.43 -7.23 13.48
C GLY A 311 -24.76 -6.00 12.91
N THR A 312 -25.28 -4.82 13.26
CA THR A 312 -24.75 -3.52 12.85
C THR A 312 -24.46 -2.68 14.07
N PHE A 313 -23.43 -1.84 13.99
CA PHE A 313 -23.05 -0.93 15.07
C PHE A 313 -22.17 0.20 14.53
N ASP A 314 -22.19 1.33 15.23
CA ASP A 314 -21.22 2.40 15.00
C ASP A 314 -20.09 2.26 16.01
N LEU A 315 -18.85 2.28 15.51
CA LEU A 315 -17.64 2.30 16.32
C LEU A 315 -17.11 3.73 16.38
N VAL A 316 -17.32 4.39 17.52
CA VAL A 316 -16.89 5.79 17.74
C VAL A 316 -15.60 5.79 18.55
N LEU A 317 -14.54 6.27 17.91
CA LEU A 317 -13.17 6.28 18.41
C LEU A 317 -12.70 7.73 18.58
N MET A 318 -11.93 7.98 19.64
CA MET A 318 -11.28 9.26 19.86
C MET A 318 -9.77 9.07 19.78
N GLU A 319 -9.09 9.86 18.95
CA GLU A 319 -7.62 9.99 18.98
C GLU A 319 -7.26 11.25 19.80
N PRO A 320 -6.67 11.10 21.00
CA PRO A 320 -6.40 12.22 21.89
C PRO A 320 -5.39 13.24 21.32
N ASP A 321 -4.33 12.75 20.68
CA ASP A 321 -3.22 13.55 20.13
C ASP A 321 -3.15 13.40 18.59
N PRO A 322 -4.06 14.05 17.85
CA PRO A 322 -4.27 13.69 16.44
C PRO A 322 -3.27 14.27 15.46
N VAL A 323 -2.58 15.35 15.83
CA VAL A 323 -1.52 15.92 15.00
C VAL A 323 -0.24 15.14 15.24
N LYS A 324 0.22 14.45 14.19
CA LYS A 324 1.31 13.48 14.33
C LYS A 324 2.17 13.34 13.09
N ARG A 325 3.38 12.87 13.31
CA ARG A 325 4.32 12.41 12.28
C ARG A 325 4.40 10.90 12.36
N VAL A 326 4.40 10.24 11.20
CA VAL A 326 4.44 8.77 11.11
C VAL A 326 5.70 8.34 10.38
N LEU A 327 6.42 7.41 10.98
CA LEU A 327 7.61 6.77 10.41
C LEU A 327 7.33 5.28 10.22
N ASN A 328 8.12 4.61 9.39
CA ASN A 328 8.12 3.16 9.26
C ASN A 328 9.54 2.62 9.47
N PHE A 329 9.68 1.68 10.39
CA PHE A 329 10.92 0.98 10.64
C PHE A 329 10.74 -0.50 10.26
N VAL A 330 11.66 -1.03 9.46
CA VAL A 330 11.69 -2.44 9.09
C VAL A 330 12.80 -3.12 9.88
N GLY A 331 12.42 -3.97 10.82
CA GLY A 331 13.29 -4.67 11.76
C GLY A 331 13.52 -6.15 11.43
N PRO A 332 14.31 -6.87 12.27
CA PRO A 332 14.69 -6.48 13.63
C PRO A 332 15.80 -5.42 13.66
N GLY A 333 15.98 -4.74 14.79
CA GLY A 333 17.02 -3.71 14.96
C GLY A 333 16.60 -2.56 15.88
N THR A 334 17.44 -1.52 15.95
CA THR A 334 17.18 -0.34 16.78
C THR A 334 16.71 0.83 15.94
N ALA A 335 15.50 1.32 16.20
CA ALA A 335 15.01 2.59 15.69
C ALA A 335 15.53 3.74 16.56
N THR A 336 15.96 4.82 15.92
CA THR A 336 16.44 6.03 16.57
C THR A 336 15.68 7.25 16.06
N ILE A 337 15.29 8.13 16.99
CA ILE A 337 14.61 9.39 16.68
C ILE A 337 15.27 10.48 17.51
N THR A 338 15.92 11.45 16.85
CA THR A 338 16.52 12.62 17.48
C THR A 338 15.71 13.86 17.18
N VAL A 339 15.33 14.61 18.21
CA VAL A 339 14.51 15.82 18.10
C VAL A 339 15.09 17.00 18.88
N THR A 340 14.84 18.22 18.38
CA THR A 340 14.87 19.44 19.18
C THR A 340 13.47 20.04 19.22
N SER A 341 12.89 20.16 20.41
CA SER A 341 11.55 20.71 20.63
C SER A 341 11.47 21.35 22.01
N THR A 342 10.78 22.49 22.12
CA THR A 342 10.45 23.12 23.40
C THR A 342 9.15 22.57 24.00
N LYS A 343 8.42 21.76 23.24
CA LYS A 343 7.16 21.13 23.63
C LYS A 343 7.34 19.63 23.81
N VAL A 344 6.59 19.06 24.75
CA VAL A 344 6.59 17.63 25.04
C VAL A 344 5.98 16.85 23.87
N LEU A 345 6.67 15.79 23.47
CA LEU A 345 6.23 14.83 22.46
C LEU A 345 6.07 13.44 23.07
N ALA A 346 5.22 12.64 22.43
CA ALA A 346 5.04 11.22 22.71
C ALA A 346 5.47 10.39 21.49
N ILE A 347 6.15 9.27 21.72
CA ILE A 347 6.54 8.32 20.68
C ILE A 347 5.84 7.00 20.97
N HIS A 348 5.04 6.51 20.03
CA HIS A 348 4.43 5.18 20.06
C HIS A 348 5.13 4.30 19.03
N TRP A 349 5.91 3.32 19.51
CA TRP A 349 6.83 2.53 18.68
C TRP A 349 6.16 1.48 17.80
N GLY A 350 4.85 1.24 18.00
CA GLY A 350 4.05 0.38 17.14
C GLY A 350 4.09 -1.11 17.42
N ASP A 351 4.72 -1.51 18.51
CA ASP A 351 4.63 -2.83 19.13
C ASP A 351 3.86 -2.81 20.47
N GLY A 352 3.14 -1.71 20.74
CA GLY A 352 2.41 -1.47 21.99
C GLY A 352 3.24 -0.75 23.06
N THR A 353 4.54 -0.54 22.83
CA THR A 353 5.39 0.28 23.72
C THR A 353 5.41 1.74 23.30
N HIS A 354 5.81 2.60 24.25
CA HIS A 354 5.83 4.04 24.06
C HIS A 354 6.95 4.71 24.87
N THR A 355 7.29 5.94 24.48
CA THR A 355 8.17 6.84 25.21
C THR A 355 7.50 8.21 25.31
N TYR A 356 7.09 8.59 26.51
CA TYR A 356 6.55 9.92 26.79
C TYR A 356 7.64 10.87 27.27
N GLY A 357 7.34 12.18 27.24
CA GLY A 357 8.24 13.17 27.82
C GLY A 357 9.44 13.51 26.94
N VAL A 358 9.34 13.38 25.62
CA VAL A 358 10.45 13.67 24.70
C VAL A 358 10.45 15.16 24.32
N PHE A 359 11.40 15.92 24.86
CA PHE A 359 11.62 17.35 24.56
C PHE A 359 13.04 17.77 24.96
N GLY A 360 13.51 18.92 24.48
CA GLY A 360 14.85 19.45 24.75
C GLY A 360 15.67 19.67 23.48
N THR A 361 17.00 19.78 23.61
CA THR A 361 17.92 20.01 22.48
C THR A 361 18.60 18.71 22.06
N LYS A 362 18.41 18.30 20.80
CA LYS A 362 18.97 17.08 20.19
C LYS A 362 18.81 15.83 21.07
N VAL A 363 17.66 15.69 21.72
CA VAL A 363 17.33 14.52 22.53
C VAL A 363 17.08 13.34 21.60
N THR A 364 17.72 12.20 21.88
CA THR A 364 17.58 10.97 21.08
C THR A 364 16.81 9.94 21.89
N ALA A 365 15.69 9.49 21.34
CA ALA A 365 14.95 8.33 21.82
C ALA A 365 15.30 7.12 20.95
N THR A 366 15.45 5.95 21.58
CA THR A 366 15.82 4.70 20.91
C THR A 366 14.90 3.57 21.35
N HIS A 367 14.57 2.68 20.43
CA HIS A 367 13.80 1.47 20.72
C HIS A 367 14.30 0.30 19.90
N THR A 368 14.40 -0.87 20.53
CA THR A 368 14.96 -2.08 19.89
C THR A 368 13.86 -3.11 19.67
N TYR A 369 13.62 -3.45 18.41
CA TYR A 369 12.70 -4.51 18.02
C TYR A 369 13.45 -5.84 17.98
N SER A 370 13.01 -6.78 18.82
CA SER A 370 13.55 -8.15 18.87
C SER A 370 13.08 -9.03 17.72
N THR A 371 11.97 -8.67 17.09
CA THR A 371 11.31 -9.49 16.06
C THR A 371 11.44 -8.81 14.70
N ALA A 372 11.55 -9.61 13.64
CA ALA A 372 11.45 -9.11 12.27
C ALA A 372 10.03 -8.62 12.00
N GLY A 373 9.90 -7.45 11.36
CA GLY A 373 8.59 -6.86 11.12
C GLY A 373 8.67 -5.43 10.59
N SER A 374 7.52 -4.92 10.16
CA SER A 374 7.34 -3.52 9.80
C SER A 374 6.54 -2.83 10.91
N TYR A 375 7.13 -1.79 11.48
CA TYR A 375 6.58 -1.06 12.63
C TYR A 375 6.33 0.39 12.23
N ASP A 376 5.06 0.81 12.30
CA ASP A 376 4.70 2.20 12.11
C ASP A 376 4.98 2.95 13.42
N ILE A 377 5.82 3.97 13.43
CA ILE A 377 6.13 4.75 14.64
C ILE A 377 5.34 6.05 14.56
N ILE A 378 4.61 6.39 15.62
CA ILE A 378 3.84 7.64 15.72
C ILE A 378 4.56 8.57 16.68
N LEU A 379 4.94 9.75 16.19
CA LEU A 379 5.40 10.88 17.00
C LEU A 379 4.25 11.89 17.07
N SER A 380 3.65 12.07 18.23
CA SER A 380 2.50 12.95 18.46
C SER A 380 2.80 14.06 19.47
N GLY A 381 1.93 15.06 19.50
CA GLY A 381 2.07 16.27 20.31
C GLY A 381 2.27 17.50 19.43
N VAL A 382 3.03 18.48 19.90
CA VAL A 382 3.26 19.73 19.16
C VAL A 382 4.41 19.56 18.16
N ILE A 383 4.19 18.73 17.15
CA ILE A 383 5.23 18.38 16.16
C ILE A 383 5.63 19.57 15.28
N GLU A 384 4.80 20.62 15.20
CA GLU A 384 5.12 21.83 14.44
C GLU A 384 6.24 22.66 15.08
N ASP A 385 6.45 22.52 16.39
CA ASP A 385 7.47 23.24 17.15
C ASP A 385 8.83 22.48 17.11
N ILE A 386 8.94 21.37 16.36
CA ILE A 386 10.19 20.63 16.16
C ILE A 386 11.09 21.42 15.22
N THR A 387 12.24 21.87 15.73
CA THR A 387 13.23 22.65 14.97
C THR A 387 14.39 21.80 14.43
N TYR A 388 14.57 20.59 14.97
CA TYR A 388 15.51 19.59 14.44
C TYR A 388 14.87 18.22 14.51
N PHE A 389 14.97 17.44 13.44
CA PHE A 389 14.50 16.07 13.39
C PHE A 389 15.47 15.20 12.57
N SER A 390 15.83 14.03 13.10
CA SER A 390 16.57 13.00 12.39
C SER A 390 16.13 11.62 12.87
N SER A 391 16.04 10.65 11.97
CA SER A 391 15.70 9.27 12.30
C SER A 391 16.29 8.32 11.25
N ASN A 392 16.55 7.07 11.66
CA ASN A 392 16.89 5.98 10.74
C ASN A 392 15.65 5.27 10.17
N ALA A 393 14.44 5.64 10.59
CA ALA A 393 13.18 5.12 10.06
C ALA A 393 12.70 5.94 8.85
N LEU A 394 11.98 5.30 7.93
CA LEU A 394 11.43 5.94 6.73
C LEU A 394 10.29 6.89 7.11
N LEU A 395 10.33 8.14 6.64
CA LEU A 395 9.23 9.08 6.83
C LEU A 395 8.02 8.68 5.97
N VAL A 396 6.93 8.30 6.63
CA VAL A 396 5.65 8.01 5.96
C VAL A 396 4.84 9.30 5.87
N TRP A 397 4.48 9.91 6.99
CA TRP A 397 3.71 11.14 7.05
C TRP A 397 4.48 12.22 7.79
N GLY A 398 4.76 13.36 7.14
CA GLY A 398 5.39 14.52 7.79
C GLY A 398 4.47 15.19 8.82
N LYS A 399 3.17 15.18 8.51
CA LYS A 399 2.03 15.62 9.32
C LYS A 399 0.79 14.88 8.80
N LEU A 400 0.04 14.22 9.68
CA LEU A 400 -1.23 13.51 9.41
C LEU A 400 -2.34 14.03 10.33
#